data_AF-A0ABD8B4F2-F1
#
_entry.id   AF-A0ABD8B4F2-F1
#
_cell.length_a   1.000
_cell.length_b   1.000
_cell.length_c   1.000
_cell.angle_alpha   90.00
_cell.angle_beta   90.00
_cell.angle_gamma   90.00
#
_symmetry.space_group_name_H-M   'P 1'
#
loop_
_entity.id
_entity.type
_entity.pdbx_description
1 polymer ?
#
loop_
_entity_poly.entity_id
_entity_poly.type
_entity_poly.pdbx_seq_one_letter_code
_entity_poly.pdbx_strand_id
1 'polypeptide(L)'
;MKIHHADTIEATVAGFTGTARQPRALAVRLPNGRDALSQRLTTALATLIAPRLVPQSGRAYTQGGNAYTPVSGQVVVEARAGTTRHAVVTVVRLR
;
A
#
# COMPACT_ATOMS: atom_id res chain seq x y z
N MET A 1 12.23 -6.25 28.02
CA MET A 1 11.93 -6.86 26.70
C MET A 1 11.02 -5.91 25.94
N LYS A 2 11.53 -5.21 24.92
CA LYS A 2 10.77 -4.20 24.16
C LYS A 2 10.13 -4.92 22.96
N ILE A 3 8.81 -5.02 22.95
CA ILE A 3 8.05 -5.67 21.89
C ILE A 3 8.23 -4.83 20.62
N HIS A 4 8.95 -5.34 19.61
CA HIS A 4 8.81 -4.91 18.23
C HIS A 4 7.90 -5.94 17.55
N HIS A 5 6.60 -5.65 17.43
CA HIS A 5 5.63 -6.53 16.78
C HIS A 5 5.30 -6.09 15.34
N ALA A 6 6.14 -5.24 14.76
CA ALA A 6 5.93 -4.75 13.41
C ALA A 6 7.29 -4.70 12.71
N ASP A 7 7.48 -5.61 11.76
CA ASP A 7 8.61 -5.55 10.85
C ASP A 7 8.35 -4.42 9.86
N THR A 8 9.33 -3.53 9.74
CA THR A 8 9.36 -2.55 8.67
C THR A 8 9.87 -3.24 7.41
N ILE A 9 9.05 -3.25 6.37
CA ILE A 9 9.34 -3.85 5.07
C ILE A 9 9.25 -2.80 3.97
N GLU A 10 10.03 -2.98 2.92
CA GLU A 10 9.83 -2.25 1.68
C GLU A 10 8.80 -3.01 0.84
N ALA A 11 7.85 -2.27 0.27
CA ALA A 11 6.80 -2.83 -0.57
C ALA A 11 6.58 -1.95 -1.80
N THR A 12 6.36 -2.59 -2.94
CA THR A 12 6.10 -1.88 -4.19
C THR A 12 4.61 -1.55 -4.28
N VAL A 13 4.27 -0.32 -4.62
CA VAL A 13 2.87 0.09 -4.83
C VAL A 13 2.36 -0.54 -6.13
N ALA A 14 1.36 -1.40 -6.01
CA ALA A 14 0.64 -2.00 -7.14
C ALA A 14 -0.58 -1.17 -7.56
N GLY A 15 -1.12 -0.36 -6.64
CA GLY A 15 -2.26 0.49 -6.94
C GLY A 15 -2.82 1.25 -5.73
N PHE A 16 -4.02 1.79 -5.88
CA PHE A 16 -4.69 2.52 -4.81
C PHE A 16 -6.21 2.33 -4.83
N THR A 17 -6.85 2.65 -3.71
CA THR A 17 -8.30 2.83 -3.61
C THR A 17 -8.66 4.31 -3.46
N GLY A 18 -9.90 4.69 -3.80
CA GLY A 18 -10.29 6.09 -3.88
C GLY A 18 -9.93 6.71 -5.24
N THR A 19 -9.57 7.99 -5.24
CA THR A 19 -9.22 8.72 -6.47
C THR A 19 -7.71 8.99 -6.52
N ALA A 20 -7.15 9.19 -7.72
CA ALA A 20 -5.72 9.45 -7.88
C ALA A 20 -5.26 10.72 -7.13
N ARG A 21 -6.13 11.74 -7.06
CA ARG A 21 -5.87 12.99 -6.32
C ARG A 21 -5.92 12.81 -4.80
N GLN A 22 -6.68 11.82 -4.32
CA GLN A 22 -6.84 11.56 -2.89
C GLN A 22 -6.94 10.05 -2.64
N PRO A 23 -5.80 9.32 -2.73
CA PRO A 23 -5.77 7.90 -2.48
C PRO A 23 -6.14 7.61 -1.03
N ARG A 24 -7.07 6.68 -0.82
CA ARG A 24 -7.57 6.30 0.52
C ARG A 24 -6.68 5.24 1.15
N ALA A 25 -6.24 4.25 0.39
CA ALA A 25 -5.31 3.21 0.80
C ALA A 25 -4.49 2.76 -0.42
N LEU A 26 -3.31 2.19 -0.20
CA LEU A 26 -2.49 1.61 -1.25
C LEU A 26 -2.69 0.11 -1.32
N ALA A 27 -2.74 -0.43 -2.53
CA ALA A 27 -2.41 -1.83 -2.75
C ALA A 27 -0.90 -1.93 -2.90
N VAL A 28 -0.26 -2.76 -2.08
CA VAL A 28 1.19 -2.98 -2.13
C VAL A 28 1.48 -4.45 -2.37
N ARG A 29 2.49 -4.69 -3.22
CA ARG A 29 3.11 -6.00 -3.41
C ARG A 29 4.14 -6.20 -2.32
N LEU A 30 3.88 -7.18 -1.47
CA LEU A 30 4.80 -7.62 -0.42
C LEU A 30 5.94 -8.46 -1.02
N PRO A 31 7.10 -8.60 -0.34
CA PRO A 31 8.22 -9.41 -0.82
C PRO A 31 7.89 -10.88 -1.12
N ASN A 32 6.86 -11.42 -0.47
CA ASN A 32 6.34 -12.76 -0.72
C ASN A 32 5.46 -12.88 -1.99
N GLY A 33 5.40 -11.82 -2.80
CA GLY A 33 4.63 -11.77 -4.04
C GLY A 33 3.13 -11.53 -3.85
N ARG A 34 2.63 -11.36 -2.63
CA ARG A 34 1.19 -11.13 -2.36
C ARG A 34 0.84 -9.65 -2.40
N ASP A 35 -0.33 -9.33 -2.97
CA ASP A 35 -0.91 -7.99 -2.85
C ASP A 35 -1.75 -7.86 -1.58
N ALA A 36 -1.50 -6.81 -0.82
CA ALA A 36 -2.26 -6.44 0.36
C ALA A 36 -2.71 -4.98 0.28
N LEU A 37 -3.88 -4.68 0.84
CA LEU A 37 -4.28 -3.29 1.07
C LEU A 37 -3.64 -2.78 2.35
N SER A 38 -3.11 -1.57 2.28
CA SER A 38 -2.73 -0.83 3.47
C SER A 38 -3.97 -0.41 4.27
N GLN A 39 -3.74 -0.08 5.53
CA GLN A 39 -4.64 0.79 6.27
C GLN A 39 -4.84 2.10 5.51
N ARG A 40 -5.89 2.82 5.91
CA ARG A 40 -6.19 4.13 5.36
C ARG A 40 -4.99 5.06 5.53
N LEU A 41 -4.59 5.73 4.46
CA LEU A 41 -3.57 6.76 4.49
C LEU A 41 -4.05 7.95 5.33
N THR A 42 -3.12 8.57 6.05
CA THR A 42 -3.34 9.90 6.59
C THR A 42 -3.41 10.91 5.43
N THR A 43 -4.03 12.07 5.66
CA THR A 43 -4.11 13.14 4.64
C THR A 43 -2.72 13.53 4.15
N ALA A 44 -1.74 13.66 5.05
CA ALA A 44 -0.36 14.00 4.70
C ALA A 44 0.29 12.97 3.77
N LEU A 45 0.13 11.67 4.06
CA LEU A 45 0.65 10.60 3.21
C LEU A 45 -0.07 10.55 1.86
N ALA A 46 -1.39 10.72 1.85
CA ALA A 46 -2.17 10.75 0.62
C ALA A 46 -1.73 11.90 -0.30
N THR A 47 -1.54 13.11 0.24
CA THR A 47 -1.03 14.26 -0.51
C THR A 47 0.40 14.04 -1.02
N LEU A 48 1.27 13.44 -0.19
CA LEU A 48 2.65 13.18 -0.58
C LEU A 48 2.75 12.17 -1.74
N ILE A 49 1.90 11.14 -1.73
CA ILE A 49 2.00 10.05 -2.70
C ILE A 49 1.20 10.29 -3.99
N ALA A 50 0.09 11.03 -3.92
CA ALA A 50 -0.79 11.27 -5.06
C ALA A 50 -0.07 11.71 -6.35
N PRO A 51 0.92 12.62 -6.33
CA PRO A 51 1.63 13.04 -7.55
C PRO A 51 2.47 11.94 -8.20
N ARG A 52 2.75 10.86 -7.48
CA ARG A 52 3.58 9.73 -7.94
C ARG A 52 2.75 8.57 -8.48
N LEU A 53 1.43 8.60 -8.29
CA LEU A 53 0.54 7.56 -8.76
C LEU A 53 0.13 7.88 -10.20
N VAL A 54 0.54 7.03 -11.15
CA VAL A 54 0.09 7.09 -12.54
C VAL A 54 -0.95 6.00 -12.74
N PRO A 55 -2.26 6.31 -12.74
CA PRO A 55 -3.30 5.28 -12.82
C PRO A 55 -3.27 4.57 -14.16
N GLN A 56 -3.47 3.25 -14.13
CA GLN A 56 -3.76 2.46 -15.33
C GLN A 56 -5.25 2.18 -15.43
N SER A 57 -5.73 1.94 -16.65
CA SER A 57 -7.11 1.55 -16.89
C SER A 57 -7.41 0.17 -16.30
N GLY A 58 -8.69 -0.06 -15.98
CA GLY A 58 -9.17 -1.32 -15.43
C GLY A 58 -9.18 -1.38 -13.90
N ARG A 59 -9.38 -2.59 -13.38
CA ARG A 59 -9.48 -2.88 -11.94
C ARG A 59 -8.72 -4.14 -11.62
N ALA A 60 -7.91 -4.10 -10.57
CA ALA A 60 -7.21 -5.25 -10.04
C ALA A 60 -7.73 -5.59 -8.64
N TYR A 61 -7.40 -6.79 -8.15
CA TYR A 61 -7.92 -7.31 -6.89
C TYR A 61 -6.79 -7.88 -6.06
N THR A 62 -6.81 -7.58 -4.76
CA THR A 62 -5.96 -8.28 -3.80
C THR A 62 -6.42 -9.74 -3.67
N GLN A 63 -5.57 -10.60 -3.09
CA GLN A 63 -5.98 -11.99 -2.80
C GLN A 63 -7.21 -12.10 -1.88
N GLY A 64 -7.46 -11.08 -1.06
CA GLY A 64 -8.67 -10.98 -0.23
C GLY A 64 -9.91 -10.47 -0.96
N GLY A 65 -9.86 -10.29 -2.29
CA GLY A 65 -11.00 -9.82 -3.10
C GLY A 65 -11.22 -8.31 -3.09
N ASN A 66 -10.40 -7.53 -2.39
CA ASN A 66 -10.55 -6.08 -2.39
C ASN A 66 -10.05 -5.48 -3.70
N ALA A 67 -10.92 -4.72 -4.36
CA ALA A 67 -10.64 -4.09 -5.64
C ALA A 67 -9.81 -2.80 -5.49
N TYR A 68 -8.86 -2.56 -6.37
CA TYR A 68 -8.05 -1.34 -6.44
C TYR A 68 -7.80 -0.89 -7.90
N THR A 69 -7.48 0.38 -8.09
CA THR A 69 -7.04 0.93 -9.37
C THR A 69 -5.53 0.70 -9.51
N PRO A 70 -5.08 -0.05 -10.53
CA PRO A 70 -3.66 -0.31 -10.74
C PRO A 70 -2.90 0.96 -11.09
N VAL A 71 -1.60 0.99 -10.80
CA VAL A 71 -0.70 2.09 -11.20
C VAL A 71 0.47 1.56 -12.01
N SER A 72 0.96 2.37 -12.94
CA SER A 72 2.23 2.12 -13.62
C SER A 72 3.40 2.73 -12.84
N GLY A 73 4.60 2.22 -13.12
CA GLY A 73 5.84 2.65 -12.48
C GLY A 73 6.19 1.84 -11.24
N GLN A 74 7.37 2.14 -10.67
CA GLN A 74 7.88 1.48 -9.47
C GLN A 74 7.95 2.51 -8.34
N VAL A 75 6.83 2.70 -7.65
CA VAL A 75 6.80 3.48 -6.41
C VAL A 75 7.04 2.50 -5.27
N VAL A 76 8.07 2.75 -4.45
CA VAL A 76 8.39 1.93 -3.28
C VAL A 76 8.01 2.70 -2.02
N VAL A 77 7.33 2.01 -1.11
CA VAL A 77 6.96 2.56 0.20
C VAL A 77 7.55 1.72 1.31
N GLU A 78 7.88 2.38 2.39
CA GLU A 78 8.17 1.75 3.66
C GLU A 78 6.84 1.46 4.37
N ALA A 79 6.61 0.20 4.72
CA ALA A 79 5.40 -0.26 5.37
C ALA A 79 5.71 -1.09 6.60
N ARG A 80 4.87 -1.00 7.63
CA ARG A 80 4.87 -1.90 8.78
C ARG A 80 3.86 -3.00 8.52
N ALA A 81 4.31 -4.25 8.49
CA ALA A 81 3.44 -5.41 8.39
C ALA A 81 3.30 -6.05 9.77
N GLY A 82 2.06 -6.23 10.24
CA GLY A 82 1.81 -7.10 11.40
C GLY A 82 2.16 -8.55 11.04
N THR A 83 2.74 -9.30 11.98
CA THR A 83 3.23 -10.68 11.71
C THR A 83 2.14 -11.75 11.81
N THR A 84 0.87 -11.35 12.00
CA THR A 84 -0.24 -12.27 12.21
C THR A 84 -0.90 -12.71 10.91
N ARG A 85 -1.74 -13.75 10.97
CA ARG A 85 -2.51 -14.31 9.83
C ARG A 85 -3.33 -13.25 9.06
N HIS A 86 -3.71 -12.17 9.73
CA HIS A 86 -4.37 -11.00 9.14
C HIS A 86 -3.44 -9.79 9.12
N ALA A 87 -2.21 -9.98 8.66
CA ALA A 87 -1.16 -8.98 8.59
C ALA A 87 -1.71 -7.64 8.09
N VAL A 88 -1.82 -6.68 9.02
CA VAL A 88 -2.21 -5.31 8.71
C VAL A 88 -0.99 -4.60 8.16
N VAL A 89 -1.15 -3.95 7.01
CA VAL A 89 -0.07 -3.18 6.38
C VAL A 89 -0.29 -1.71 6.64
N THR A 90 0.65 -1.03 7.28
CA THR A 90 0.58 0.42 7.51
C THR A 90 1.72 1.09 6.74
N VAL A 91 1.38 1.91 5.75
CA VAL A 91 2.38 2.72 5.03
C VAL A 91 2.86 3.82 5.98
N VAL A 92 4.17 3.87 6.21
CA VAL A 92 4.77 4.83 7.15
C VAL A 92 5.51 5.95 6.45
N ARG A 93 6.14 5.68 5.29
CA ARG A 93 6.89 6.67 4.54
C ARG A 93 7.05 6.25 3.08
N LEU A 94 7.19 7.24 2.20
CA LEU A 94 7.70 7.04 0.86
C LEU A 94 9.24 6.92 0.86
N ARG A 95 9.79 6.05 0.02
CA ARG A 95 11.24 5.95 -0.23
C ARG A 95 11.68 6.82 -1.39
#